data_AF-A0A0G4MKD9-F1
#
_entry.id   AF-A0A0G4MKD9-F1
#
_cell.length_a   1.000
_cell.length_b   1.000
_cell.length_c   1.000
_cell.angle_alpha   90.00
_cell.angle_beta   90.00
_cell.angle_gamma   90.00
#
_symmetry.space_group_name_H-M   'P 1'
#
loop_
_entity.id
_entity.type
_entity.pdbx_description
1 polymer ?
#
loop_
_entity_poly.entity_id
_entity_poly.type
_entity_poly.pdbx_seq_one_letter_code
_entity_poly.pdbx_strand_id
1 'polypeptide(L)'
;MVVGVHVRHGDCHPLEYQYRSSYIPINAFTDKARHIIEVSYQGAGRGGQDDVPAQEHSLIVMASDDPMVYESDEFRGAHQAQDRIRLAGKQEVQKGNPNPRVMHHFVDDSFGWEGGFFAPMFWSLG
;
A
#
# COMPACT_ATOMS: atom_id res chain seq x y z
N MET A 1 0.37 5.70 16.23
CA MET A 1 -0.88 5.69 15.41
C MET A 1 -0.55 5.36 13.96
N VAL A 2 -1.46 4.77 13.19
CA VAL A 2 -1.28 4.53 11.74
C VAL A 2 -2.36 5.26 10.95
N VAL A 3 -1.96 6.01 9.92
CA VAL A 3 -2.88 6.66 8.97
C VAL A 3 -2.67 6.06 7.60
N GLY A 4 -3.72 5.46 7.05
CA GLY A 4 -3.75 4.99 5.67
C GLY A 4 -4.14 6.13 4.72
N VAL A 5 -3.39 6.30 3.64
CA VAL A 5 -3.65 7.28 2.59
C VAL A 5 -3.72 6.57 1.25
N HIS A 6 -4.77 6.83 0.47
CA HIS A 6 -4.93 6.29 -0.87
C HIS A 6 -5.02 7.43 -1.89
N VAL A 7 -4.05 7.53 -2.80
CA VAL A 7 -3.94 8.58 -3.81
C VAL A 7 -4.26 8.00 -5.18
N ARG A 8 -5.31 8.53 -5.83
CA ARG A 8 -5.71 8.16 -7.19
C ARG A 8 -5.28 9.26 -8.16
N HIS A 9 -4.17 9.06 -8.86
CA HIS A 9 -3.60 10.00 -9.83
C HIS A 9 -3.17 9.33 -11.13
N GLY A 10 -3.26 7.99 -11.23
CA GLY A 10 -2.85 7.24 -12.41
C GLY A 10 -3.78 7.35 -13.62
N ASP A 11 -4.80 8.21 -13.61
CA ASP A 11 -5.65 8.42 -14.78
C ASP A 11 -4.98 9.34 -15.81
N CYS A 12 -4.99 8.98 -17.10
CA CYS A 12 -4.31 9.76 -18.14
C CYS A 12 -5.06 11.04 -18.57
N HIS A 13 -6.15 11.41 -17.89
CA HIS A 13 -7.06 12.49 -18.30
C HIS A 13 -7.19 13.67 -17.30
N PRO A 14 -6.14 14.07 -16.56
CA PRO A 14 -6.26 15.10 -15.52
C PRO A 14 -6.58 16.49 -16.10
N LEU A 15 -6.32 16.71 -17.39
CA LEU A 15 -6.58 17.97 -18.09
C LEU A 15 -7.95 18.05 -18.77
N GLU A 16 -8.73 16.97 -18.73
CA GLU A 16 -10.08 17.01 -19.27
C GLU A 16 -11.00 17.82 -18.36
N TYR A 17 -11.86 18.63 -18.99
CA TYR A 17 -12.77 19.52 -18.28
C TYR A 17 -13.62 18.80 -17.22
N GLN A 18 -14.01 17.55 -17.52
CA GLN A 18 -14.82 16.71 -16.63
C GLN A 18 -14.11 16.25 -15.36
N TYR A 19 -12.77 16.24 -15.34
CA TYR A 19 -11.96 15.80 -14.19
C TYR A 19 -11.18 16.93 -13.51
N ARG A 20 -11.22 18.15 -14.08
CA ARG A 20 -10.51 19.33 -13.57
C ARG A 20 -10.75 19.63 -12.10
N SER A 21 -11.96 19.36 -11.60
CA SER A 21 -12.34 19.62 -10.20
C SER A 21 -12.15 18.42 -9.27
N SER A 22 -11.80 17.25 -9.83
CA SER A 22 -11.67 16.00 -9.09
C SER A 22 -10.23 15.69 -8.70
N TYR A 23 -9.25 16.35 -9.33
CA TYR A 23 -7.84 16.16 -9.01
C TYR A 23 -7.47 16.89 -7.71
N ILE A 24 -7.15 16.10 -6.69
CA ILE A 24 -6.74 16.62 -5.38
C ILE A 24 -5.20 16.76 -5.38
N PRO A 25 -4.65 17.93 -5.03
CA PRO A 25 -3.21 18.11 -4.88
C PRO A 25 -2.60 17.17 -3.84
N ILE A 26 -1.40 16.65 -4.11
CA ILE A 26 -0.69 15.68 -3.25
C ILE A 26 -0.54 16.20 -1.81
N ASN A 27 -0.17 17.46 -1.65
CA ASN A 27 0.02 18.09 -0.33
C ASN A 27 -1.26 18.06 0.52
N ALA A 28 -2.45 18.17 -0.09
CA ALA A 28 -3.71 18.14 0.66
C ALA A 28 -3.94 16.81 1.39
N PHE A 29 -3.47 15.69 0.82
CA PHE A 29 -3.53 14.39 1.49
C PHE A 29 -2.61 14.34 2.70
N THR A 30 -1.36 14.74 2.54
CA THR A 30 -0.37 14.70 3.61
C THR A 30 -0.72 15.66 4.74
N ASP A 31 -1.17 16.87 4.41
CA ASP A 31 -1.61 17.86 5.40
C ASP A 31 -2.81 17.35 6.19
N LYS A 32 -3.77 16.71 5.52
CA LYS A 32 -4.90 16.10 6.21
C LYS A 32 -4.48 14.93 7.10
N ALA A 33 -3.56 14.09 6.64
CA ALA A 33 -3.02 12.98 7.43
C ALA A 33 -2.32 13.48 8.70
N ARG A 34 -1.46 14.50 8.58
CA ARG A 34 -0.78 15.15 9.71
C ARG A 34 -1.78 15.77 10.68
N HIS A 35 -2.78 16.46 10.18
CA HIS A 35 -3.83 17.05 11.01
C HIS A 35 -4.64 15.99 11.78
N ILE A 36 -4.94 14.84 11.16
CA ILE A 36 -5.62 13.73 11.85
C ILE A 36 -4.73 13.18 12.98
N ILE A 37 -3.43 13.03 12.74
CA ILE A 37 -2.46 12.61 13.76
C ILE A 37 -2.46 13.61 14.92
N GLU A 38 -2.32 14.90 14.63
CA GLU A 38 -2.29 15.96 15.63
C GLU A 38 -3.57 15.99 16.49
N VAL A 39 -4.75 16.01 15.85
CA VAL A 39 -6.05 16.06 16.55
C VAL A 39 -6.27 14.81 17.38
N SER A 40 -5.84 13.64 16.90
CA SER A 40 -6.00 12.39 17.65
C SER A 40 -5.24 12.39 18.97
N TYR A 41 -4.06 13.01 19.02
CA TYR A 41 -3.27 13.13 20.24
C TYR A 41 -3.79 14.25 21.15
N GLN A 42 -4.24 15.38 20.57
CA GLN A 42 -4.87 16.47 21.34
C GLN A 42 -6.19 16.04 22.02
N GLY A 43 -7.01 15.23 21.34
CA GLY A 43 -8.30 14.75 21.85
C GLY A 43 -8.21 13.61 22.86
N ALA A 44 -7.06 12.93 22.96
CA ALA A 44 -6.88 11.76 23.84
C ALA A 44 -6.71 12.10 25.33
N GLY A 45 -6.79 13.38 25.73
CA GLY A 45 -6.84 13.78 27.14
C GLY A 45 -5.59 13.41 27.96
N ARG A 46 -4.45 13.14 27.31
CA ARG A 46 -3.16 12.98 28.00
C ARG A 46 -2.56 14.37 28.15
N GLY A 47 -2.74 14.92 29.35
CA GLY A 47 -2.32 16.27 29.73
C GLY A 47 -0.87 16.52 29.34
N GLY A 48 -0.66 17.68 28.72
CA GLY A 48 0.59 18.10 28.10
C GLY A 48 1.84 17.83 28.93
N GLN A 49 2.73 17.02 28.35
CA GLN A 49 4.18 17.27 28.25
C GLN A 49 4.93 16.13 27.53
N ASP A 50 4.30 14.96 27.29
CA ASP A 50 5.00 13.76 26.79
C ASP A 50 4.47 13.13 25.47
N ASP A 51 3.61 13.81 24.70
CA ASP A 51 3.04 13.23 23.46
C ASP A 51 3.89 13.45 22.19
N VAL A 52 4.96 14.24 22.27
CA VAL A 52 5.93 14.45 21.17
C VAL A 52 6.49 13.13 20.63
N PRO A 53 7.00 12.19 21.45
CA PRO A 53 7.46 10.89 20.95
C PRO A 53 6.33 10.06 20.33
N ALA A 54 5.09 10.16 20.81
CA ALA A 54 3.97 9.43 20.23
C ALA A 54 3.57 9.97 18.84
N GLN A 55 3.70 11.28 18.64
CA GLN A 55 3.52 11.94 17.34
C GLN A 55 4.64 11.57 16.37
N GLU A 56 5.90 11.52 16.84
CA GLU A 56 7.06 11.08 16.06
C GLU A 56 6.98 9.60 15.65
N HIS A 57 6.36 8.75 16.48
CA HIS A 57 6.13 7.32 16.17
C HIS A 57 4.82 7.07 15.38
N SER A 58 4.20 8.10 14.81
CA SER A 58 3.08 7.90 13.90
C SER A 58 3.57 7.42 12.52
N LEU A 59 2.82 6.50 11.92
CA LEU A 59 3.16 5.89 10.63
C LEU A 59 2.12 6.28 9.59
N ILE A 60 2.57 6.83 8.47
CA ILE A 60 1.73 7.00 7.28
C ILE A 60 1.98 5.81 6.36
N VAL A 61 0.90 5.14 5.96
CA VAL A 61 0.94 4.05 4.98
C VAL A 61 0.20 4.52 3.75
N MET A 62 0.86 4.55 2.60
CA MET A 62 0.35 5.14 1.37
C MET A 62 0.22 4.09 0.26
N ALA A 63 -0.87 4.18 -0.50
CA ALA A 63 -1.11 3.43 -1.72
C ALA A 63 -1.49 4.40 -2.84
N SER A 64 -0.95 4.18 -4.03
CA SER A 64 -1.27 4.93 -5.22
C SER A 64 -1.20 4.06 -6.49
N ASP A 65 -1.97 4.47 -7.50
CA ASP A 65 -1.89 3.95 -8.87
C ASP A 65 -0.93 4.75 -9.77
N ASP A 66 -0.36 5.86 -9.29
CA ASP A 66 0.68 6.63 -9.98
C ASP A 66 2.06 6.38 -9.33
N PRO A 67 3.05 5.83 -10.06
CA PRO A 67 4.40 5.63 -9.56
C PRO A 67 5.07 6.92 -9.05
N MET A 68 4.78 8.08 -9.66
CA MET A 68 5.40 9.35 -9.32
C MET A 68 4.99 9.85 -7.93
N VAL A 69 3.84 9.42 -7.42
CA VAL A 69 3.36 9.78 -6.08
C VAL A 69 4.26 9.19 -4.99
N TYR A 70 4.89 8.03 -5.23
CA TYR A 70 5.84 7.44 -4.27
C TYR A 70 7.18 8.16 -4.21
N GLU A 71 7.56 8.84 -5.29
CA GLU A 71 8.81 9.59 -5.40
C GLU A 71 8.65 11.05 -4.93
N SER A 72 7.43 11.47 -4.57
CA SER A 72 7.13 12.83 -4.17
C SER A 72 7.70 13.16 -2.78
N ASP A 73 8.20 14.39 -2.62
CA ASP A 73 8.78 14.87 -1.36
C ASP A 73 7.72 14.91 -0.23
N GLU A 74 6.45 15.13 -0.57
CA GLU A 74 5.34 15.19 0.38
C GLU A 74 5.11 13.88 1.12
N PHE A 75 5.44 12.75 0.49
CA PHE A 75 5.30 11.41 1.06
C PHE A 75 6.63 10.80 1.50
N ARG A 76 7.69 11.60 1.55
CA ARG A 76 8.98 11.16 2.08
C ARG A 76 8.83 10.63 3.52
N GLY A 77 9.16 9.36 3.71
CA GLY A 77 9.02 8.66 5.00
C GLY A 77 7.67 7.94 5.20
N ALA A 78 6.72 8.08 4.27
CA ALA A 78 5.55 7.21 4.23
C ALA A 78 5.95 5.80 3.78
N HIS A 79 5.29 4.79 4.31
CA HIS A 79 5.49 3.41 3.90
C HIS A 79 4.56 3.06 2.74
N GLN A 80 5.08 2.42 1.71
CA GLN A 80 4.25 1.87 0.66
C GLN A 80 3.40 0.73 1.22
N ALA A 81 2.11 0.74 0.91
CA ALA A 81 1.19 -0.29 1.35
C ALA A 81 1.56 -1.65 0.71
N GLN A 82 2.03 -1.63 -0.54
CA GLN A 82 2.42 -2.79 -1.34
C GLN A 82 3.52 -3.61 -0.67
N ASP A 83 4.54 -2.94 -0.10
CA ASP A 83 5.64 -3.60 0.61
C ASP A 83 5.19 -4.37 1.85
N ARG A 84 4.02 -4.02 2.40
CA ARG A 84 3.48 -4.62 3.62
C ARG A 84 2.48 -5.74 3.35
N ILE A 85 2.12 -6.00 2.10
CA ILE A 85 1.27 -7.13 1.74
C ILE A 85 2.10 -8.41 1.87
N ARG A 86 2.16 -8.94 3.09
CA ARG A 86 2.59 -10.33 3.34
C ARG A 86 1.44 -11.24 2.94
N LEU A 87 1.30 -11.47 1.64
CA LEU A 87 0.61 -12.65 1.16
C LEU A 87 1.36 -13.86 1.72
N ALA A 88 0.63 -14.83 2.27
CA ALA A 88 1.15 -16.14 2.67
C ALA A 88 2.15 -16.60 1.61
N GLY A 89 3.43 -16.38 1.89
CA GLY A 89 4.46 -16.60 0.90
C GLY A 89 4.39 -18.08 0.54
N LYS A 90 4.85 -18.42 -0.65
CA LYS A 90 5.05 -19.81 -1.09
C LYS A 90 5.84 -20.69 -0.09
N GLN A 91 6.44 -20.07 0.95
CA GLN A 91 7.08 -20.74 2.09
C GLN A 91 6.09 -21.30 3.14
N GLU A 92 4.91 -20.69 3.33
CA GLU A 92 3.85 -21.21 4.21
C GLU A 92 2.92 -22.20 3.52
N VAL A 93 2.83 -22.15 2.18
CA VAL A 93 2.25 -23.24 1.39
C VAL A 93 3.26 -24.40 1.46
N GLN A 94 3.07 -25.26 2.46
CA GLN A 94 3.88 -26.45 2.67
C GLN A 94 4.13 -27.13 1.33
N LYS A 95 5.41 -27.18 0.91
CA LYS A 95 5.84 -28.16 -0.09
C LYS A 95 5.55 -29.53 0.52
N GLY A 96 4.35 -30.04 0.27
CA GLY A 96 4.11 -31.47 0.38
C GLY A 96 5.24 -32.13 -0.40
N ASN A 97 5.84 -33.18 0.16
CA ASN A 97 6.86 -33.96 -0.52
C ASN A 97 6.13 -35.17 -1.13
N PRO A 98 5.40 -35.02 -2.25
CA PRO A 98 4.55 -36.09 -2.77
C PRO A 98 5.44 -37.25 -3.19
N ASN A 99 5.15 -38.43 -2.66
CA ASN A 99 5.84 -39.65 -3.08
C ASN A 99 5.58 -39.88 -4.58
N PRO A 100 6.61 -39.93 -5.44
CA PRO A 100 6.45 -40.04 -6.89
C PRO A 100 5.85 -41.39 -7.34
N ARG A 101 5.70 -42.34 -6.42
CA ARG A 101 5.15 -43.68 -6.69
C ARG A 101 3.65 -43.82 -6.47
N VAL A 102 2.96 -42.73 -6.08
CA VAL A 102 1.52 -42.74 -5.79
C VAL A 102 0.83 -41.65 -6.60
N MET A 103 -0.32 -41.95 -7.19
CA MET A 103 -1.18 -40.94 -7.82
C MET A 103 -1.77 -40.04 -6.73
N HIS A 104 -1.51 -38.73 -6.82
CA HIS A 104 -2.07 -37.73 -5.93
C HIS A 104 -3.27 -37.05 -6.59
N HIS A 105 -4.18 -36.51 -5.78
CA HIS A 105 -5.21 -35.62 -6.27
C HIS A 105 -4.56 -34.38 -6.89
N PHE A 106 -5.16 -33.84 -7.95
CA PHE A 106 -4.69 -32.59 -8.55
C PHE A 106 -4.82 -31.47 -7.51
N VAL A 107 -3.71 -30.78 -7.24
CA VAL A 107 -3.66 -29.60 -6.39
C VAL A 107 -3.26 -28.44 -7.28
N ASP A 108 -4.05 -27.37 -7.27
CA ASP A 108 -3.73 -26.16 -8.01
C ASP A 108 -2.40 -25.58 -7.53
N ASP A 109 -1.51 -25.28 -8.49
CA ASP A 109 -0.27 -24.58 -8.20
C ASP A 109 -0.58 -23.19 -7.66
N SER A 110 -0.17 -22.92 -6.42
CA SER A 110 -0.29 -21.60 -5.82
C SER A 110 0.69 -20.63 -6.47
N PHE A 111 0.20 -19.76 -7.34
CA PHE A 111 0.96 -18.66 -7.94
C PHE A 111 1.13 -17.53 -6.93
N GLY A 112 2.39 -17.22 -6.60
CA GLY A 112 2.73 -16.07 -5.75
C GLY A 112 2.68 -14.76 -6.54
N TRP A 113 2.61 -13.64 -5.82
CA TRP A 113 2.59 -12.29 -6.41
C TRP A 113 3.97 -11.79 -6.87
N GLU A 114 5.04 -12.60 -6.76
CA GLU A 114 6.36 -12.29 -7.32
C GLU A 114 6.29 -12.29 -8.86
N GLY A 115 5.99 -11.13 -9.44
CA GLY A 115 5.82 -10.92 -10.88
C GLY A 115 4.55 -10.16 -11.30
N GLY A 116 3.66 -9.83 -10.35
CA GLY A 116 2.38 -9.19 -10.65
C GLY A 116 1.30 -10.17 -11.10
N PHE A 117 0.03 -9.72 -11.04
CA PHE A 117 -1.21 -10.50 -11.13
C PHE A 117 -1.36 -11.38 -12.40
N PHE A 118 -0.46 -11.27 -13.38
CA PHE A 118 -0.53 -12.00 -14.66
C PHE A 118 0.82 -12.30 -15.32
N ALA A 119 1.97 -12.22 -14.63
CA ALA A 119 3.28 -12.47 -15.26
C ALA A 119 3.32 -13.74 -16.15
N PRO A 120 2.78 -14.90 -15.71
CA PRO A 120 2.77 -16.11 -16.53
C PRO A 120 1.79 -16.06 -17.70
N MET A 121 0.69 -15.30 -17.56
CA MET A 121 -0.37 -15.18 -18.56
C MET A 121 0.07 -14.31 -19.75
N PHE A 122 1.01 -13.39 -19.52
CA PHE A 122 1.55 -12.49 -20.54
C PHE A 122 2.87 -12.99 -21.16
N TRP A 123 3.50 -14.04 -20.63
CA TRP A 123 4.70 -14.61 -21.26
C TRP A 123 4.39 -15.22 -22.66
N SER A 124 3.14 -15.59 -22.93
CA SER A 124 2.70 -16.02 -24.26
C SER A 124 2.31 -14.89 -25.22
N LEU A 125 2.47 -13.62 -24.82
CA LEU A 125 2.05 -12.45 -25.59
C LEU A 125 3.20 -11.56 -26.10
N GLY A 126 4.45 -11.98 -25.94
CA GLY A 126 5.62 -11.35 -26.57
C GLY A 126 6.78 -11.14 -25.60
#